data_AF-A0A2V6R5L8-F1
#
_entry.id   AF-A0A2V6R5L8-F1
#
_cell.length_a   1.000
_cell.length_b   1.000
_cell.length_c   1.000
_cell.angle_alpha   90.00
_cell.angle_beta   90.00
_cell.angle_gamma   90.00
#
_symmetry.space_group_name_H-M   'P 1'
#
loop_
_entity.id
_entity.type
_entity.pdbx_description
1 polymer ?
#
loop_
_entity_poly.entity_id
_entity_poly.type
_entity_poly.pdbx_seq_one_letter_code
_entity_poly.pdbx_strand_id
1 'polypeptide(L)'
;MKAAADRTARSASARGGFTDADYGTGSAGSIQARLAALDWKAIEESLWRFGYAKAGPVLTPAECAELIATYADAGRFRSRVNMARFKFGVGDYQYFAAPLPPLVQALRTHAYPPLAAIANQWEAALGTALLHPPDLAALQALCRRRGQTKPTRRGVDYTGGDFLLVEQRPRAQSRGEAIATEQGEIVIFTTRYRPAEGARGFYRATVRHGVSRVLSGSRYTLGVIFHDAK
;
A
#
# COMPACT_ATOMS: atom_id res chain seq x y z
N MET A 1 -1.39 5.92 -10.20
CA MET A 1 -1.71 5.20 -8.95
C MET A 1 -2.65 4.06 -9.29
N LYS A 2 -2.34 2.80 -8.96
CA LYS A 2 -2.91 1.58 -9.59
C LYS A 2 -3.89 0.83 -8.67
N ALA A 3 -5.18 1.12 -8.74
CA ALA A 3 -6.19 0.27 -8.11
C ALA A 3 -6.16 -1.13 -8.74
N ALA A 4 -6.52 -2.16 -7.98
CA ALA A 4 -6.61 -3.55 -8.46
C ALA A 4 -8.02 -4.10 -8.25
N ALA A 5 -8.42 -5.07 -9.06
CA ALA A 5 -9.64 -5.86 -8.90
C ALA A 5 -9.36 -7.33 -9.23
N ASP A 6 -9.14 -8.17 -8.21
CA ASP A 6 -9.04 -9.65 -8.37
C ASP A 6 -10.39 -10.31 -8.04
N ARG A 7 -10.78 -11.34 -8.80
CA ARG A 7 -12.14 -11.91 -8.82
C ARG A 7 -12.10 -13.42 -9.06
N THR A 8 -12.88 -14.18 -8.29
CA THR A 8 -13.09 -15.62 -8.55
C THR A 8 -14.18 -15.85 -9.60
N ALA A 9 -14.18 -17.03 -10.22
CA ALA A 9 -15.37 -17.55 -10.89
C ALA A 9 -16.48 -17.82 -9.85
N ARG A 10 -17.75 -17.75 -10.27
CA ARG A 10 -18.90 -17.83 -9.36
C ARG A 10 -19.12 -19.24 -8.80
N SER A 11 -19.25 -19.34 -7.49
CA SER A 11 -20.20 -20.25 -6.82
C SER A 11 -20.93 -19.44 -5.75
N ALA A 12 -22.24 -19.69 -5.59
CA ALA A 12 -23.08 -18.91 -4.68
C ALA A 12 -23.27 -19.65 -3.35
N SER A 13 -23.17 -18.92 -2.24
CA SER A 13 -23.63 -19.33 -0.92
C SER A 13 -23.95 -18.08 -0.11
N ALA A 14 -24.98 -18.12 0.72
CA ALA A 14 -25.50 -16.95 1.45
C ALA A 14 -25.54 -17.20 2.96
N ARG A 15 -25.36 -16.12 3.74
CA ARG A 15 -25.99 -15.84 5.05
C ARG A 15 -25.45 -14.55 5.66
N GLY A 16 -26.22 -13.99 6.60
CA GLY A 16 -25.77 -12.93 7.52
C GLY A 16 -26.03 -11.51 7.00
N GLY A 17 -27.18 -10.93 7.38
CA GLY A 17 -27.39 -9.49 7.26
C GLY A 17 -26.81 -8.77 8.48
N PHE A 18 -26.26 -7.58 8.27
CA PHE A 18 -25.88 -6.63 9.33
C PHE A 18 -26.74 -5.37 9.14
N THR A 19 -27.24 -4.78 10.23
CA THR A 19 -28.24 -3.70 10.16
C THR A 19 -27.62 -2.31 10.17
N ASP A 20 -28.18 -1.37 9.42
CA ASP A 20 -27.69 0.01 9.20
C ASP A 20 -27.68 0.95 10.44
N ALA A 21 -27.75 0.42 11.66
CA ALA A 21 -27.97 1.20 12.88
C ALA A 21 -26.72 1.94 13.43
N ASP A 22 -25.51 1.42 13.17
CA ASP A 22 -24.29 1.89 13.86
C ASP A 22 -23.52 3.00 13.12
N TYR A 23 -23.95 3.41 11.92
CA TYR A 23 -23.30 4.47 11.14
C TYR A 23 -23.66 5.88 11.63
N GLY A 24 -23.19 6.20 12.84
CA GLY A 24 -23.24 7.56 13.38
C GLY A 24 -22.57 8.57 12.44
N THR A 25 -23.28 9.66 12.14
CA THR A 25 -22.90 10.69 11.15
C THR A 25 -21.80 11.64 11.63
N GLY A 26 -20.74 11.08 12.22
CA GLY A 26 -19.53 11.80 12.59
C GLY A 26 -18.73 12.23 11.35
N SER A 27 -18.49 13.53 11.20
CA SER A 27 -17.56 14.08 10.21
C SER A 27 -16.13 13.60 10.52
N ALA A 28 -15.73 12.49 9.90
CA ALA A 28 -14.39 11.93 10.09
C ALA A 28 -13.32 12.95 9.70
N GLY A 29 -12.43 13.28 10.66
CA GLY A 29 -11.42 14.32 10.50
C GLY A 29 -10.55 14.17 9.26
N SER A 30 -9.81 15.21 8.87
CA SER A 30 -9.04 15.18 7.62
C SER A 30 -8.06 14.00 7.55
N ILE A 31 -7.71 13.56 6.33
CA ILE A 31 -6.70 12.52 6.11
C ILE A 31 -5.37 12.88 6.77
N GLN A 32 -5.03 14.16 6.86
CA GLN A 32 -3.88 14.65 7.63
C GLN A 32 -4.01 14.33 9.13
N ALA A 33 -5.15 14.65 9.75
CA ALA A 33 -5.39 14.38 11.16
C ALA A 33 -5.39 12.87 11.48
N ARG A 34 -6.06 12.06 10.63
CA ARG A 34 -6.07 10.59 10.77
C ARG A 34 -4.68 9.96 10.61
N LEU A 35 -3.83 10.49 9.72
CA LEU A 35 -2.44 10.04 9.60
C LEU A 35 -1.57 10.53 10.75
N ALA A 36 -1.79 11.74 11.28
CA ALA A 36 -1.04 12.26 12.42
C ALA A 36 -1.37 11.54 13.75
N ALA A 37 -2.58 10.99 13.87
CA ALA A 37 -3.04 10.22 15.03
C ALA A 37 -2.58 8.75 15.06
N LEU A 38 -1.81 8.29 14.07
CA LEU A 38 -1.22 6.94 14.08
C LEU A 38 -0.03 6.86 15.04
N ASP A 39 0.17 5.69 15.66
CA ASP A 39 1.40 5.38 16.39
C ASP A 39 2.56 5.17 15.40
N TRP A 40 3.19 6.28 15.02
CA TRP A 40 4.34 6.29 14.13
C TRP A 40 5.57 5.60 14.72
N LYS A 41 5.67 5.49 16.05
CA LYS A 41 6.77 4.78 16.72
C LYS A 41 6.60 3.27 16.55
N ALA A 42 5.41 2.73 16.84
CA ALA A 42 5.13 1.31 16.61
C ALA A 42 5.20 0.94 15.11
N ILE A 43 4.77 1.84 14.23
CA ILE A 43 4.95 1.69 12.77
C ILE A 43 6.45 1.60 12.41
N GLU A 44 7.29 2.50 12.94
CA GLU A 44 8.73 2.50 12.68
C GLU A 44 9.41 1.23 13.22
N GLU A 45 9.19 0.88 14.49
CA GLU A 45 9.75 -0.33 15.12
C GLU A 45 9.39 -1.61 14.35
N SER A 46 8.15 -1.71 13.88
CA SER A 46 7.67 -2.83 13.08
C SER A 46 8.30 -2.86 11.68
N LEU A 47 8.43 -1.69 11.02
CA LEU A 47 9.12 -1.57 9.74
C LEU A 47 10.60 -2.00 9.84
N TRP A 48 11.33 -1.58 10.88
CA TRP A 48 12.71 -2.02 11.10
C TRP A 48 12.80 -3.54 11.29
N ARG A 49 11.95 -4.10 12.15
CA ARG A 49 12.00 -5.51 12.57
C ARG A 49 11.50 -6.52 11.52
N PHE A 50 10.53 -6.12 10.71
CA PHE A 50 9.82 -7.02 9.77
C PHE A 50 9.80 -6.53 8.33
N GLY A 51 10.03 -5.24 8.05
CA GLY A 51 9.91 -4.66 6.71
C GLY A 51 8.48 -4.29 6.32
N TYR A 52 7.52 -4.42 7.24
CA TYR A 52 6.15 -3.93 7.10
C TYR A 52 5.62 -3.39 8.44
N ALA A 53 4.53 -2.64 8.38
CA ALA A 53 3.66 -2.31 9.51
C ALA A 53 2.20 -2.30 9.05
N LYS A 54 1.28 -2.77 9.90
CA LYS A 54 -0.18 -2.55 9.75
C LYS A 54 -0.57 -1.34 10.59
N ALA A 55 -1.43 -0.47 10.06
CA ALA A 55 -1.93 0.71 10.77
C ALA A 55 -3.31 1.15 10.26
N GLY A 56 -3.97 2.01 11.02
CA GLY A 56 -5.31 2.52 10.71
C GLY A 56 -6.40 1.91 11.61
N PRO A 57 -7.67 1.93 11.18
CA PRO A 57 -8.15 2.39 9.87
C PRO A 57 -7.83 3.87 9.59
N VAL A 58 -7.47 4.17 8.34
CA VAL A 58 -7.16 5.54 7.87
C VAL A 58 -8.23 6.06 6.91
N LEU A 59 -8.89 5.19 6.15
CA LEU A 59 -10.07 5.52 5.35
C LEU A 59 -11.34 4.99 6.01
N THR A 60 -12.46 5.70 5.86
CA THR A 60 -13.78 5.21 6.30
C THR A 60 -14.37 4.20 5.30
N PRO A 61 -15.37 3.39 5.68
CA PRO A 61 -16.13 2.56 4.74
C PRO A 61 -16.72 3.35 3.58
N ALA A 62 -17.27 4.54 3.84
CA ALA A 62 -17.82 5.44 2.82
C ALA A 62 -16.76 5.93 1.83
N GLU A 63 -15.61 6.40 2.32
CA GLU A 63 -14.48 6.79 1.46
C GLU A 63 -13.94 5.60 0.64
N CYS A 64 -13.90 4.40 1.23
CA CYS A 64 -13.56 3.18 0.50
C CYS A 64 -14.59 2.90 -0.62
N ALA A 65 -15.89 3.03 -0.35
CA ALA A 65 -16.95 2.86 -1.34
C ALA A 65 -16.87 3.89 -2.47
N GLU A 66 -16.64 5.18 -2.17
CA GLU A 66 -16.41 6.24 -3.17
C GLU A 66 -15.24 5.87 -4.10
N LEU A 67 -14.12 5.44 -3.52
CA LEU A 67 -12.92 5.07 -4.25
C LEU A 67 -13.13 3.81 -5.12
N ILE A 68 -13.92 2.84 -4.64
CA ILE A 68 -14.33 1.66 -5.41
C ILE A 68 -15.27 2.06 -6.55
N ALA A 69 -16.23 2.96 -6.31
CA ALA A 69 -17.14 3.46 -7.33
C ALA A 69 -16.40 4.14 -8.50
N THR A 70 -15.27 4.81 -8.24
CA THR A 70 -14.43 5.35 -9.34
C THR A 70 -13.91 4.28 -10.29
N TYR A 71 -13.83 3.00 -9.90
CA TYR A 71 -13.27 1.91 -10.73
C TYR A 71 -14.07 1.63 -12.01
N ALA A 72 -15.35 1.98 -12.05
CA ALA A 72 -16.18 1.87 -13.26
C ALA A 72 -15.91 2.99 -14.29
N ASP A 73 -15.44 4.15 -13.84
CA ASP A 73 -15.18 5.33 -14.67
C ASP A 73 -13.79 5.23 -15.31
N ALA A 74 -13.76 4.69 -16.54
CA ALA A 74 -12.54 4.57 -17.33
C ALA A 74 -11.84 5.92 -17.59
N GLY A 75 -12.58 7.05 -17.60
CA GLY A 75 -12.02 8.39 -17.81
C GLY A 75 -11.09 8.83 -16.67
N ARG A 76 -11.27 8.29 -15.47
CA ARG A 76 -10.36 8.53 -14.33
C ARG A 76 -9.04 7.78 -14.43
N PHE A 77 -8.87 6.86 -15.38
CA PHE A 77 -7.68 6.01 -15.47
C PHE A 77 -6.96 6.15 -16.82
N ARG A 78 -5.69 6.55 -16.77
CA ARG A 78 -4.83 6.69 -17.95
C ARG A 78 -4.34 5.36 -18.56
N SER A 79 -4.47 4.24 -17.83
CA SER A 79 -4.07 2.91 -18.33
C SER A 79 -4.63 1.77 -17.47
N ARG A 80 -5.02 0.66 -18.12
CA ARG A 80 -5.46 -0.59 -17.49
C ARG A 80 -4.54 -1.75 -17.87
N VAL A 81 -4.14 -2.56 -16.90
CA VAL A 81 -3.27 -3.73 -17.07
C VAL A 81 -4.03 -4.99 -16.64
N ASN A 82 -4.27 -5.92 -17.56
CA ASN A 82 -4.84 -7.24 -17.26
C ASN A 82 -3.76 -8.10 -16.56
N MET A 83 -4.03 -8.61 -15.35
CA MET A 83 -3.04 -9.32 -14.53
C MET A 83 -2.69 -10.71 -15.09
N ALA A 84 -3.68 -11.42 -15.64
CA ALA A 84 -3.50 -12.76 -16.20
C ALA A 84 -2.52 -12.75 -17.38
N ARG A 85 -2.55 -11.69 -18.21
CA ARG A 85 -1.60 -11.51 -19.34
C ARG A 85 -0.13 -11.43 -18.91
N PHE A 86 0.15 -11.13 -17.64
CA PHE A 86 1.49 -11.08 -17.05
C PHE A 86 1.74 -12.18 -16.00
N LYS A 87 0.85 -13.18 -15.90
CA LYS A 87 0.88 -14.25 -14.88
C LYS A 87 0.87 -13.73 -13.43
N PHE A 88 0.29 -12.56 -13.17
CA PHE A 88 0.19 -11.94 -11.84
C PHE A 88 -1.08 -12.32 -11.05
N GLY A 89 -1.73 -13.43 -11.40
CA GLY A 89 -3.05 -13.82 -10.90
C GLY A 89 -4.18 -13.43 -11.84
N VAL A 90 -5.42 -13.58 -11.37
CA VAL A 90 -6.63 -13.13 -12.09
C VAL A 90 -6.85 -11.64 -11.81
N GLY A 91 -7.72 -10.99 -12.59
CA GLY A 91 -8.09 -9.60 -12.37
C GLY A 91 -7.35 -8.57 -13.23
N ASP A 92 -7.49 -7.30 -12.83
CA ASP A 92 -6.94 -6.17 -13.56
C ASP A 92 -6.51 -5.01 -12.66
N TYR A 93 -5.74 -4.08 -13.24
CA TYR A 93 -5.00 -3.02 -12.56
C TYR A 93 -5.20 -1.67 -13.27
N GLN A 94 -5.91 -0.71 -12.66
CA GLN A 94 -6.25 0.59 -13.26
C GLN A 94 -5.49 1.77 -12.64
N TYR A 95 -4.79 2.55 -13.47
CA TYR A 95 -3.90 3.63 -13.04
C TYR A 95 -4.58 5.00 -13.16
N PHE A 96 -4.84 5.67 -12.04
CA PHE A 96 -5.42 7.03 -12.05
C PHE A 96 -4.61 7.98 -12.94
N ALA A 97 -5.35 8.78 -13.72
CA ALA A 97 -4.85 9.94 -14.45
C ALA A 97 -4.48 11.09 -13.49
N ALA A 98 -4.16 12.26 -14.05
CA ALA A 98 -4.08 13.52 -13.32
C ALA A 98 -5.28 14.41 -13.75
N PRO A 99 -5.90 15.19 -12.84
CA PRO A 99 -5.62 15.26 -11.40
C PRO A 99 -5.99 13.97 -10.66
N LEU A 100 -5.35 13.74 -9.51
CA LEU A 100 -5.68 12.63 -8.61
C LEU A 100 -6.92 12.99 -7.76
N PRO A 101 -7.77 12.01 -7.37
CA PRO A 101 -8.89 12.29 -6.46
C PRO A 101 -8.41 12.89 -5.12
N PRO A 102 -9.19 13.76 -4.44
CA PRO A 102 -8.72 14.50 -3.27
C PRO A 102 -8.17 13.63 -2.13
N LEU A 103 -8.92 12.62 -1.68
CA LEU A 103 -8.48 11.61 -0.68
C LEU A 103 -7.14 10.94 -1.09
N VAL A 104 -7.03 10.62 -2.39
CA VAL A 104 -5.93 9.90 -3.01
C VAL A 104 -4.67 10.76 -3.08
N GLN A 105 -4.81 12.08 -3.24
CA GLN A 105 -3.74 13.06 -3.14
C GLN A 105 -3.36 13.34 -1.68
N ALA A 106 -4.33 13.55 -0.78
CA ALA A 106 -4.07 13.82 0.64
C ALA A 106 -3.28 12.69 1.31
N LEU A 107 -3.65 11.43 1.08
CA LEU A 107 -2.88 10.26 1.52
C LEU A 107 -1.43 10.28 0.99
N ARG A 108 -1.19 10.80 -0.22
CA ARG A 108 0.16 10.90 -0.80
C ARG A 108 0.96 12.02 -0.14
N THR A 109 0.34 13.17 0.11
CA THR A 109 0.99 14.34 0.70
C THR A 109 1.38 14.09 2.16
N HIS A 110 0.44 13.62 2.99
CA HIS A 110 0.64 13.61 4.44
C HIS A 110 1.32 12.34 4.98
N ALA A 111 1.21 11.20 4.30
CA ALA A 111 1.91 9.99 4.72
C ALA A 111 3.40 9.98 4.30
N TYR A 112 3.83 10.87 3.39
CA TYR A 112 5.19 10.83 2.86
C TYR A 112 6.28 11.28 3.86
N PRO A 113 6.18 12.43 4.55
CA PRO A 113 7.28 12.93 5.39
C PRO A 113 7.77 11.95 6.48
N PRO A 114 6.92 11.28 7.29
CA PRO A 114 7.42 10.32 8.28
C PRO A 114 8.06 9.09 7.61
N LEU A 115 7.52 8.62 6.48
CA LEU A 115 8.11 7.51 5.72
C LEU A 115 9.46 7.89 5.08
N ALA A 116 9.63 9.16 4.68
CA ALA A 116 10.90 9.68 4.19
C ALA A 116 11.97 9.75 5.30
N ALA A 117 11.57 10.15 6.52
CA ALA A 117 12.45 10.15 7.69
C ALA A 117 12.96 8.74 8.03
N ILE A 118 12.05 7.75 8.12
CA ILE A 118 12.42 6.33 8.36
C ILE A 118 13.34 5.82 7.23
N ALA A 119 13.01 6.09 5.96
CA ALA A 119 13.84 5.67 4.83
C ALA A 119 15.25 6.31 4.83
N ASN A 120 15.38 7.56 5.31
CA ASN A 120 16.68 8.22 5.46
C ASN A 120 17.52 7.60 6.58
N GLN A 121 16.91 7.23 7.72
CA GLN A 121 17.61 6.46 8.75
C GLN A 121 18.10 5.11 8.23
N TRP A 122 17.31 4.45 7.37
CA TRP A 122 17.67 3.16 6.77
C TRP A 122 18.84 3.26 5.80
N GLU A 123 18.87 4.26 4.92
CA GLU A 123 19.99 4.45 4.00
C GLU A 123 21.26 4.90 4.75
N ALA A 124 21.14 5.68 5.83
CA ALA A 124 22.24 5.99 6.74
C ALA A 124 22.79 4.74 7.45
N ALA A 125 21.93 3.91 8.03
CA ALA A 125 22.32 2.65 8.69
C ALA A 125 22.93 1.63 7.71
N LEU A 126 22.54 1.67 6.43
CA LEU A 126 23.13 0.89 5.34
C LEU A 126 24.39 1.54 4.73
N GLY A 127 24.86 2.66 5.26
CA GLY A 127 26.09 3.34 4.82
C GLY A 127 26.01 3.95 3.42
N THR A 128 24.85 4.46 3.00
CA THR A 128 24.63 4.98 1.65
C THR A 128 24.34 6.48 1.62
N ALA A 129 24.72 7.14 0.52
CA ALA A 129 24.48 8.56 0.29
C ALA A 129 23.09 8.86 -0.33
N LEU A 130 22.13 7.94 -0.24
CA LEU A 130 20.78 8.17 -0.75
C LEU A 130 19.92 8.93 0.26
N LEU A 131 19.64 10.19 -0.04
CA LEU A 131 18.68 11.00 0.71
C LEU A 131 17.34 11.11 -0.05
N HIS A 132 16.28 10.70 0.63
CA HIS A 132 14.90 10.99 0.28
C HIS A 132 14.56 12.44 0.73
N PRO A 133 14.00 13.28 -0.16
CA PRO A 133 13.56 14.63 0.22
C PRO A 133 12.53 14.62 1.36
N PRO A 134 12.40 15.70 2.15
CA PRO A 134 11.50 15.74 3.30
C PRO A 134 10.01 15.77 2.91
N ASP A 135 9.68 16.27 1.72
CA ASP A 135 8.31 16.44 1.25
C ASP A 135 8.05 15.78 -0.12
N LEU A 136 6.77 15.54 -0.39
CA LEU A 136 6.32 14.85 -1.59
C LEU A 136 6.65 15.63 -2.88
N ALA A 137 6.50 16.96 -2.87
CA ALA A 137 6.72 17.77 -4.07
C ALA A 137 8.19 17.76 -4.48
N ALA A 138 9.11 17.79 -3.50
CA ALA A 138 10.54 17.61 -3.73
C ALA A 138 10.88 16.20 -4.23
N LEU A 139 10.25 15.14 -3.70
CA LEU A 139 10.40 13.78 -4.26
C LEU A 139 9.87 13.70 -5.71
N GLN A 140 8.69 14.25 -5.99
CA GLN A 140 8.12 14.27 -7.34
C GLN A 140 8.96 15.13 -8.30
N ALA A 141 9.64 16.19 -7.82
CA ALA A 141 10.62 16.94 -8.62
C ALA A 141 11.87 16.09 -8.91
N LEU A 142 12.39 15.35 -7.92
CA LEU A 142 13.52 14.43 -8.10
C LEU A 142 13.18 13.28 -9.07
N CYS A 143 11.99 12.71 -8.97
CA CYS A 143 11.48 11.69 -9.90
C CYS A 143 11.35 12.24 -11.32
N ARG A 144 10.70 13.41 -11.51
CA ARG A 144 10.60 14.06 -12.84
C ARG A 144 11.97 14.31 -13.47
N ARG A 145 12.95 14.82 -12.71
CA ARG A 145 14.36 14.98 -13.17
C ARG A 145 15.03 13.65 -13.58
N ARG A 146 14.53 12.50 -13.09
CA ARG A 146 15.01 11.14 -13.42
C ARG A 146 14.13 10.44 -14.47
N GLY A 147 13.27 11.18 -15.17
CA GLY A 147 12.36 10.65 -16.21
C GLY A 147 11.22 9.80 -15.66
N GLN A 148 10.86 9.97 -14.38
CA GLN A 148 9.85 9.17 -13.69
C GLN A 148 8.54 9.96 -13.51
N THR A 149 7.42 9.38 -13.94
CA THR A 149 6.07 10.01 -14.01
C THR A 149 4.88 9.06 -13.68
N LYS A 150 5.13 7.86 -13.14
CA LYS A 150 4.12 6.79 -13.01
C LYS A 150 4.00 6.11 -11.61
N PRO A 151 2.97 6.38 -10.78
CA PRO A 151 2.78 5.73 -9.46
C PRO A 151 1.78 4.53 -9.46
N THR A 152 1.79 3.66 -8.43
CA THR A 152 1.09 2.34 -8.31
C THR A 152 0.23 2.17 -7.00
N ARG A 153 -0.68 1.15 -6.80
CA ARG A 153 -1.61 0.90 -5.62
C ARG A 153 -2.08 -0.61 -5.33
N ARG A 154 -3.11 -0.89 -4.43
CA ARG A 154 -3.55 -2.16 -3.68
C ARG A 154 -4.94 -2.73 -4.17
N GLY A 155 -5.85 -3.56 -3.57
CA GLY A 155 -6.24 -4.13 -2.22
C GLY A 155 -7.66 -4.83 -2.24
N VAL A 156 -8.52 -4.84 -1.18
CA VAL A 156 -9.75 -5.58 -0.61
C VAL A 156 -11.23 -5.46 -1.18
N ASP A 157 -12.08 -6.51 -1.36
CA ASP A 157 -13.23 -6.91 -0.48
C ASP A 157 -13.71 -8.38 -0.74
N TYR A 158 -13.34 -9.34 0.12
CA TYR A 158 -13.01 -10.71 -0.30
C TYR A 158 -12.55 -11.63 0.86
N THR A 159 -12.35 -12.94 0.60
CA THR A 159 -11.68 -13.88 1.54
C THR A 159 -10.34 -14.41 1.00
N GLY A 160 -9.45 -14.79 1.92
CA GLY A 160 -8.06 -15.19 1.61
C GLY A 160 -7.20 -13.98 1.28
N GLY A 161 -6.44 -14.05 0.19
CA GLY A 161 -5.66 -12.97 -0.46
C GLY A 161 -4.99 -11.94 0.45
N ASP A 162 -4.39 -12.39 1.55
CA ASP A 162 -3.58 -11.61 2.49
C ASP A 162 -2.48 -10.86 1.75
N PHE A 163 -2.01 -9.74 2.28
CA PHE A 163 -0.74 -9.18 1.81
C PHE A 163 0.40 -10.09 2.27
N LEU A 164 1.21 -10.58 1.33
CA LEU A 164 2.33 -11.47 1.65
C LEU A 164 3.63 -10.68 1.60
N LEU A 165 4.47 -10.82 2.63
CA LEU A 165 5.87 -10.39 2.61
C LEU A 165 6.78 -11.62 2.81
N VAL A 166 7.83 -11.75 2.02
CA VAL A 166 8.80 -12.84 2.12
C VAL A 166 10.21 -12.27 2.18
N GLU A 167 10.86 -12.41 3.33
CA GLU A 167 12.24 -11.98 3.59
C GLU A 167 13.23 -13.11 3.27
N GLN A 168 14.15 -12.85 2.34
CA GLN A 168 15.24 -13.75 2.00
C GLN A 168 16.38 -13.60 3.02
N ARG A 169 16.58 -14.64 3.84
CA ARG A 169 17.59 -14.68 4.91
C ARG A 169 18.83 -15.46 4.42
N PRO A 170 20.04 -14.86 4.39
CA PRO A 170 21.25 -15.56 3.95
C PRO A 170 21.53 -16.81 4.78
N ARG A 171 21.76 -17.96 4.12
CA ARG A 171 22.06 -19.27 4.74
C ARG A 171 20.98 -19.78 5.71
N ALA A 172 19.74 -19.31 5.60
CA ALA A 172 18.61 -19.75 6.40
C ALA A 172 17.35 -19.86 5.54
N GLN A 173 16.29 -20.49 6.09
CA GLN A 173 14.99 -20.48 5.43
C GLN A 173 14.44 -19.04 5.34
N SER A 174 13.81 -18.71 4.20
CA SER A 174 13.15 -17.41 4.04
C SER A 174 11.94 -17.31 4.97
N ARG A 175 11.74 -16.14 5.59
CA ARG A 175 10.61 -15.89 6.49
C ARG A 175 9.44 -15.32 5.69
N GLY A 176 8.30 -15.99 5.71
CA GLY A 176 7.05 -15.51 5.11
C GLY A 176 6.11 -14.99 6.18
N GLU A 177 5.52 -13.83 5.92
CA GLU A 177 4.53 -13.15 6.76
C GLU A 177 3.23 -13.01 5.95
N ALA A 178 2.09 -13.41 6.53
CA ALA A 178 0.77 -13.28 5.91
C ALA A 178 -0.06 -12.25 6.68
N ILE A 179 -0.41 -11.16 6.02
CA ILE A 179 -0.91 -9.94 6.66
C ILE A 179 -2.32 -9.66 6.15
N ALA A 180 -3.32 -10.09 6.93
CA ALA A 180 -4.71 -9.71 6.76
C ALA A 180 -4.89 -8.20 6.99
N THR A 181 -5.86 -7.60 6.29
CA THR A 181 -6.18 -6.17 6.41
C THR A 181 -7.67 -5.95 6.33
N GLU A 182 -8.25 -5.29 7.32
CA GLU A 182 -9.65 -4.88 7.31
C GLU A 182 -9.87 -3.71 6.35
N GLN A 183 -11.15 -3.39 6.10
CA GLN A 183 -11.51 -2.21 5.33
C GLN A 183 -10.96 -0.94 5.99
N GLY A 184 -10.48 0.01 5.19
CA GLY A 184 -9.88 1.26 5.69
C GLY A 184 -8.44 1.15 6.22
N GLU A 185 -7.94 -0.05 6.54
CA GLU A 185 -6.57 -0.24 7.03
C GLU A 185 -5.49 -0.07 5.95
N ILE A 186 -4.30 0.35 6.38
CA ILE A 186 -3.10 0.44 5.57
C ILE A 186 -2.05 -0.59 6.01
N VAL A 187 -1.35 -1.15 5.02
CA VAL A 187 -0.07 -1.82 5.23
C VAL A 187 1.00 -0.98 4.55
N ILE A 188 1.96 -0.54 5.35
CA ILE A 188 3.18 0.14 4.94
C ILE A 188 4.24 -0.95 4.81
N PHE A 189 5.00 -0.98 3.72
CA PHE A 189 6.02 -2.02 3.50
C PHE A 189 7.12 -1.55 2.57
N THR A 190 8.31 -2.16 2.68
CA THR A 190 9.40 -1.94 1.72
C THR A 190 9.23 -2.78 0.45
N THR A 191 9.52 -2.16 -0.70
CA THR A 191 9.33 -2.78 -2.01
C THR A 191 10.49 -3.65 -2.47
N ARG A 192 11.66 -3.64 -1.80
CA ARG A 192 12.88 -4.33 -2.26
C ARG A 192 13.81 -4.86 -1.17
N TYR A 193 14.10 -4.07 -0.14
CA TYR A 193 14.94 -4.48 1.00
C TYR A 193 14.60 -3.71 2.28
N ARG A 194 14.84 -4.31 3.44
CA ARG A 194 15.00 -3.60 4.72
C ARG A 194 16.46 -3.68 5.18
N PRO A 195 16.94 -2.74 6.02
CA PRO A 195 18.08 -3.01 6.88
C PRO A 195 17.77 -4.20 7.80
N ALA A 196 18.73 -5.10 7.97
CA ALA A 196 18.70 -6.15 8.98
C ALA A 196 20.07 -6.23 9.65
N GLU A 197 20.09 -6.46 10.96
CA GLU A 197 21.33 -6.57 11.73
C GLU A 197 22.08 -7.87 11.43
N GLY A 198 23.41 -7.77 11.42
CA GLY A 198 24.33 -8.91 11.40
C GLY A 198 25.62 -8.57 12.14
N ALA A 199 26.49 -9.57 12.33
CA ALA A 199 27.73 -9.45 13.12
C ALA A 199 28.80 -8.45 12.60
N ARG A 200 28.49 -7.69 11.53
CA ARG A 200 29.34 -6.63 10.96
C ARG A 200 28.53 -5.36 10.63
N GLY A 201 27.46 -5.10 11.39
CA GLY A 201 26.50 -4.02 11.14
C GLY A 201 25.34 -4.43 10.24
N PHE A 202 24.60 -3.45 9.73
CA PHE A 202 23.40 -3.69 8.92
C PHE A 202 23.74 -4.19 7.50
N TYR A 203 22.88 -5.07 6.98
CA TYR A 203 22.88 -5.49 5.58
C TYR A 203 21.48 -5.36 4.96
N ARG A 204 21.41 -5.35 3.63
CA ARG A 204 20.14 -5.34 2.88
C ARG A 204 19.52 -6.74 2.85
N ALA A 205 18.59 -7.01 3.77
CA ALA A 205 17.72 -8.19 3.67
C ALA A 205 16.73 -7.98 2.52
N THR A 206 16.81 -8.81 1.48
CA THR A 206 15.95 -8.70 0.29
C THR A 206 14.54 -9.16 0.62
N VAL A 207 13.54 -8.34 0.32
CA VAL A 207 12.12 -8.70 0.47
C VAL A 207 11.45 -8.88 -0.89
N ARG A 208 10.57 -9.87 -0.96
CA ARG A 208 9.55 -10.03 -1.99
C ARG A 208 8.20 -9.78 -1.37
N HIS A 209 7.25 -9.29 -2.16
CA HIS A 209 5.87 -9.11 -1.70
C HIS A 209 4.89 -9.61 -2.75
N GLY A 210 3.69 -9.96 -2.29
CA GLY A 210 2.63 -10.48 -3.13
C GLY A 210 1.28 -10.36 -2.45
N VAL A 211 0.33 -11.14 -2.97
CA VAL A 211 -1.01 -11.31 -2.40
C VAL A 211 -1.26 -12.83 -2.42
N SER A 212 -1.86 -13.39 -1.36
CA SER A 212 -2.26 -14.80 -1.39
C SER A 212 -3.44 -15.01 -2.37
N ARG A 213 -3.96 -16.23 -2.53
CA ARG A 213 -5.09 -16.44 -3.45
C ARG A 213 -6.38 -15.85 -2.87
N VAL A 214 -7.13 -15.08 -3.68
CA VAL A 214 -8.53 -14.75 -3.37
C VAL A 214 -9.39 -16.03 -3.48
N LEU A 215 -10.08 -16.36 -2.39
CA LEU A 215 -10.89 -17.59 -2.27
C LEU A 215 -12.36 -17.34 -2.59
N SER A 216 -12.89 -16.17 -2.24
CA SER A 216 -14.21 -15.65 -2.66
C SER A 216 -14.22 -14.12 -2.68
N GLY A 217 -15.21 -13.50 -3.34
CA GLY A 217 -15.41 -12.04 -3.35
C GLY A 217 -14.70 -11.29 -4.49
N SER A 218 -14.39 -10.01 -4.27
CA SER A 218 -13.80 -9.10 -5.27
C SER A 218 -12.87 -8.05 -4.64
N ARG A 219 -11.56 -8.23 -4.84
CA ARG A 219 -10.48 -7.54 -4.12
C ARG A 219 -10.14 -6.14 -4.70
N TYR A 220 -10.57 -5.01 -4.07
CA TYR A 220 -10.27 -3.57 -4.38
C TYR A 220 -9.58 -2.67 -3.31
N THR A 221 -8.41 -2.03 -3.54
CA THR A 221 -7.96 -0.85 -2.71
C THR A 221 -6.85 -0.01 -3.36
N LEU A 222 -6.05 0.68 -2.51
CA LEU A 222 -5.48 1.99 -2.78
C LEU A 222 -4.09 2.18 -2.09
N GLY A 223 -3.12 1.27 -2.24
CA GLY A 223 -1.80 1.37 -1.56
C GLY A 223 -0.86 2.50 -2.05
N VAL A 224 -0.65 3.53 -1.24
CA VAL A 224 0.09 4.75 -1.65
C VAL A 224 1.51 4.44 -2.12
N ILE A 225 1.89 4.93 -3.31
CA ILE A 225 3.27 4.90 -3.80
C ILE A 225 3.72 6.32 -4.16
N PHE A 226 4.85 6.70 -3.56
CA PHE A 226 5.30 8.08 -3.43
C PHE A 226 6.25 8.48 -4.55
N HIS A 227 7.23 7.63 -4.85
CA HIS A 227 8.03 7.77 -6.07
C HIS A 227 7.14 7.58 -7.30
N ASP A 228 7.51 8.25 -8.37
CA ASP A 228 7.00 7.94 -9.70
C ASP A 228 7.94 6.91 -10.36
N ALA A 229 7.45 6.12 -11.32
CA ALA A 229 8.25 5.20 -12.15
C ALA A 229 8.36 5.71 -13.59
N LYS A 230 9.25 5.12 -14.40
CA LYS A 230 9.51 5.55 -15.78
C LYS A 230 8.31 5.38 -16.70
#